data_AF-A0AAW0HXE0-F1
#
_entry.id   AF-A0AAW0HXE0-F1
#
_cell.length_a   1.000
_cell.length_b   1.000
_cell.length_c   1.000
_cell.angle_alpha   90.00
_cell.angle_beta   90.00
_cell.angle_gamma   90.00
#
_symmetry.space_group_name_H-M   'P 1'
#
loop_
_entity.id
_entity.type
_entity.pdbx_description
1 polymer ?
#
loop_
_entity_poly.entity_id
_entity_poly.type
_entity_poly.pdbx_seq_one_letter_code
_entity_poly.pdbx_strand_id
1 'polypeptide(L)'
;MTIQRASFFAASDENHRPLSAASNSDQLEEQALVQMKSYSSSKESSPTLASKVDQLEGMLKMLREDLKKEKEDKAHLQAEVQHLREDNLRLQEESQNASDKLKKFTEWVFNTIDMS
;
A
#
# COMPACT_ATOMS: atom_id res chain seq x y z
N MET A 1 -3.26 20.22 24.71
CA MET A 1 -1.85 19.78 24.63
C MET A 1 -1.60 19.29 23.21
N THR A 2 -0.77 19.98 22.45
CA THR A 2 -0.57 19.74 21.02
C THR A 2 0.62 18.79 20.85
N ILE A 3 0.40 17.63 20.24
CA ILE A 3 1.47 16.65 19.95
C ILE A 3 2.29 17.18 18.78
N GLN A 4 3.57 17.46 19.03
CA GLN A 4 4.52 17.96 18.04
C GLN A 4 5.08 16.77 17.25
N ARG A 5 4.67 16.62 15.99
CA ARG A 5 5.22 15.63 15.06
C ARG A 5 6.65 16.03 14.69
N ALA A 6 7.64 15.23 15.09
CA ALA A 6 9.02 15.43 14.69
C ALA A 6 9.16 15.23 13.16
N SER A 7 9.40 16.33 12.45
CA SER A 7 9.83 16.33 11.05
C SER A 7 11.33 16.04 11.03
N PHE A 8 11.70 14.76 10.93
CA PHE A 8 13.08 14.37 10.66
C PHE A 8 13.14 13.73 9.28
N PHE A 9 13.35 14.54 8.25
CA PHE A 9 14.03 14.17 6.99
C PHE A 9 14.22 15.45 6.17
N ALA A 10 15.38 16.09 6.33
CA ALA A 10 15.90 17.08 5.40
C ALA A 10 17.42 16.90 5.33
N ALA A 11 17.85 15.98 4.48
CA ALA A 11 19.19 15.98 3.91
C ALA A 11 19.00 16.02 2.40
N SER A 12 19.20 17.19 1.84
CA SER A 12 19.38 17.37 0.40
C SER A 12 20.76 16.84 0.06
N ASP A 13 20.83 15.73 -0.66
CA ASP A 13 21.99 15.43 -1.50
C ASP A 13 21.51 14.91 -2.85
N GLU A 14 22.19 15.41 -3.85
CA GLU A 14 21.95 15.35 -5.27
C GLU A 14 22.36 13.97 -5.79
N ASN A 15 21.70 13.49 -6.84
CA ASN A 15 22.03 12.26 -7.59
C ASN A 15 21.84 10.94 -6.83
N HIS A 16 20.64 10.37 -6.95
CA HIS A 16 20.39 9.08 -7.60
C HIS A 16 18.90 8.76 -7.41
N ARG A 17 18.10 9.11 -8.42
CA ARG A 17 16.70 8.69 -8.51
C ARG A 17 16.68 7.18 -8.78
N PRO A 18 16.16 6.32 -7.89
CA PRO A 18 15.88 4.95 -8.27
C PRO A 18 14.65 5.00 -9.19
N LEU A 19 14.89 4.99 -10.50
CA LEU A 19 13.88 4.71 -11.51
C LEU A 19 13.49 3.23 -11.39
N SER A 20 12.65 2.84 -10.42
CA SER A 20 12.21 1.44 -10.34
C SER A 20 10.79 1.21 -9.81
N ALA A 21 9.98 2.25 -9.57
CA ALA A 21 8.56 2.07 -9.26
C ALA A 21 7.61 2.63 -10.33
N ALA A 22 8.04 3.60 -11.13
CA ALA A 22 7.23 4.16 -12.22
C ALA A 22 7.28 3.32 -13.51
N SER A 23 8.36 2.56 -13.72
CA SER A 23 8.59 1.83 -14.97
C SER A 23 7.69 0.61 -15.18
N ASN A 24 6.99 0.15 -14.13
CA ASN A 24 6.07 -0.99 -14.24
C ASN A 24 4.67 -0.56 -14.73
N SER A 25 4.28 0.70 -14.51
CA SER A 25 2.97 1.20 -14.96
C SER A 25 2.95 1.34 -16.49
N ASP A 26 4.03 1.89 -17.06
CA ASP A 26 4.17 2.04 -18.51
C ASP A 26 4.33 0.67 -19.21
N GLN A 27 5.00 -0.31 -18.57
CA GLN A 27 5.14 -1.67 -19.12
C GLN A 27 3.84 -2.48 -19.08
N LEU A 28 3.01 -2.30 -18.04
CA LEU A 28 1.68 -2.92 -17.95
C LEU A 28 0.72 -2.30 -18.96
N GLU A 29 0.79 -0.98 -19.17
CA GLU A 29 0.03 -0.30 -20.22
C GLU A 29 0.47 -0.75 -21.61
N GLU A 30 1.77 -0.88 -21.87
CA GLU A 30 2.27 -1.35 -23.16
C GLU A 30 1.92 -2.83 -23.41
N GLN A 31 1.99 -3.70 -22.40
CA GLN A 31 1.49 -5.09 -22.51
C GLN A 31 -0.04 -5.15 -22.73
N ALA A 32 -0.82 -4.31 -22.03
CA ALA A 32 -2.26 -4.22 -22.23
C ALA A 32 -2.60 -3.68 -23.63
N LEU A 33 -1.83 -2.70 -24.13
CA LEU A 33 -1.98 -2.13 -25.46
C LEU A 33 -1.62 -3.15 -26.54
N VAL A 34 -0.58 -3.96 -26.34
CA VAL A 34 -0.18 -5.03 -27.28
C VAL A 34 -1.23 -6.15 -27.29
N GLN A 35 -1.80 -6.51 -26.13
CA GLN A 35 -2.91 -7.48 -26.05
C GLN A 35 -4.18 -6.95 -26.74
N MET A 36 -4.52 -5.67 -26.56
CA MET A 36 -5.63 -5.03 -27.27
C MET A 36 -5.38 -4.93 -28.78
N LYS A 37 -4.13 -4.68 -29.20
CA LYS A 37 -3.77 -4.59 -30.63
C LYS A 37 -3.88 -5.95 -31.33
N SER A 38 -3.60 -7.05 -30.63
CA SER A 38 -3.69 -8.41 -31.18
C SER A 38 -5.08 -8.78 -31.69
N TYR A 39 -6.14 -8.18 -31.15
CA TYR A 39 -7.52 -8.40 -31.60
C TYR A 39 -7.96 -7.49 -32.76
N SER A 40 -7.12 -6.54 -33.17
CA SER A 40 -7.48 -5.52 -34.17
C SER A 40 -6.91 -5.75 -35.57
N SER A 41 -6.09 -6.79 -35.76
CA SER A 41 -5.53 -7.14 -37.07
C SER A 41 -6.39 -8.15 -37.82
N SER A 42 -7.67 -7.84 -37.99
CA SER A 42 -8.52 -8.47 -39.00
C SER A 42 -9.32 -7.37 -39.70
N LYS A 43 -8.71 -6.80 -40.75
CA LYS A 43 -9.48 -6.16 -41.81
C LYS A 43 -10.29 -7.25 -42.49
N GLU A 44 -11.60 -7.24 -42.29
CA GLU A 44 -12.64 -7.37 -43.32
C GLU A 44 -14.02 -7.51 -42.65
N SER A 45 -14.99 -6.73 -43.12
CA SER A 45 -16.37 -6.57 -42.64
C SER A 45 -16.56 -5.84 -41.30
N SER A 46 -17.48 -4.87 -41.28
CA SER A 46 -18.02 -4.31 -40.03
C SER A 46 -18.49 -5.47 -39.15
N PRO A 47 -17.98 -5.62 -37.91
CA PRO A 47 -18.35 -6.74 -37.07
C PRO A 47 -19.86 -6.74 -36.91
N THR A 48 -20.47 -7.87 -37.26
CA THR A 48 -21.91 -8.09 -37.15
C THR A 48 -22.32 -7.81 -35.71
N LEU A 49 -23.55 -7.31 -35.52
CA LEU A 49 -24.05 -6.94 -34.19
C LEU A 49 -23.86 -8.08 -33.16
N ALA A 50 -24.04 -9.33 -33.59
CA ALA A 50 -23.77 -10.52 -32.78
C ALA A 50 -22.33 -10.58 -32.25
N SER A 51 -21.32 -10.37 -33.09
CA SER A 51 -19.90 -10.40 -32.67
C SER A 51 -19.57 -9.29 -31.66
N LYS A 52 -20.20 -8.12 -31.78
CA LYS A 52 -20.05 -7.05 -30.78
C LYS A 52 -20.72 -7.41 -29.46
N VAL A 53 -21.88 -8.08 -29.50
CA VAL A 53 -22.56 -8.58 -28.29
C VAL A 53 -21.67 -9.62 -27.60
N ASP A 54 -21.14 -10.59 -28.33
CA ASP A 54 -20.23 -11.61 -27.78
C ASP A 54 -18.99 -10.97 -27.13
N GLN A 55 -18.40 -9.95 -27.76
CA GLN A 55 -17.28 -9.21 -27.21
C GLN A 55 -17.65 -8.48 -25.91
N LEU A 56 -18.81 -7.81 -25.88
CA LEU A 56 -19.29 -7.11 -24.69
C LEU A 56 -19.62 -8.07 -23.55
N GLU A 57 -20.19 -9.25 -23.85
CA GLU A 57 -20.42 -10.30 -22.85
C GLU A 57 -19.10 -10.82 -22.26
N GLY A 58 -18.08 -11.01 -23.10
CA GLY A 58 -16.73 -11.38 -22.66
C GLY A 58 -16.11 -10.31 -21.75
N MET A 59 -16.16 -9.04 -22.17
CA MET A 59 -15.68 -7.91 -21.36
C MET A 59 -16.42 -7.80 -20.03
N LEU A 60 -17.74 -7.97 -20.05
CA LEU A 60 -18.56 -7.92 -18.85
C LEU A 60 -18.24 -9.06 -17.88
N LYS A 61 -17.94 -10.25 -18.40
CA LYS A 61 -17.50 -11.37 -17.57
C LYS A 61 -16.16 -11.07 -16.91
N MET A 62 -15.18 -10.59 -17.68
CA MET A 62 -13.87 -10.19 -17.13
C MET A 62 -14.02 -9.11 -16.06
N LEU A 63 -14.77 -8.03 -16.33
CA LEU A 63 -15.01 -6.97 -15.36
C LEU A 63 -15.70 -7.45 -14.07
N ARG A 64 -16.57 -8.46 -14.16
CA ARG A 64 -17.19 -9.07 -12.97
C ARG A 64 -16.19 -9.88 -12.15
N GLU A 65 -15.30 -10.61 -12.81
CA GLU A 65 -14.23 -11.37 -12.17
C GLU A 65 -13.23 -10.42 -11.49
N ASP A 66 -12.81 -9.37 -12.19
CA ASP A 66 -11.92 -8.34 -11.65
C ASP A 66 -12.56 -7.62 -10.46
N LEU A 67 -13.83 -7.22 -10.56
CA LEU A 67 -14.54 -6.58 -9.46
C LEU A 67 -14.64 -7.49 -8.22
N LYS A 68 -14.80 -8.81 -8.43
CA LYS A 68 -14.82 -9.78 -7.34
C LYS A 68 -13.45 -9.85 -6.67
N LYS A 69 -12.39 -9.99 -7.46
CA LYS A 69 -11.01 -10.02 -6.96
C LYS A 69 -10.66 -8.75 -6.18
N GLU A 70 -10.98 -7.59 -6.74
CA GLU A 70 -10.71 -6.30 -6.10
C GLU A 70 -11.44 -6.16 -4.75
N LYS A 71 -12.65 -6.73 -4.60
CA LYS A 71 -13.36 -6.76 -3.32
C LYS A 71 -12.70 -7.67 -2.30
N GLU A 72 -12.19 -8.82 -2.73
CA GLU A 72 -11.45 -9.76 -1.88
C GLU A 72 -10.12 -9.14 -1.43
N ASP A 73 -9.36 -8.55 -2.36
CA ASP A 73 -8.10 -7.86 -2.08
C ASP A 73 -8.32 -6.68 -1.14
N LYS A 74 -9.38 -5.88 -1.35
CA LYS A 74 -9.76 -4.80 -0.42
C LYS A 74 -10.09 -5.33 0.98
N ALA A 75 -10.82 -6.44 1.09
CA ALA A 75 -11.15 -7.02 2.38
C ALA A 75 -9.88 -7.52 3.11
N HIS A 76 -8.95 -8.14 2.38
CA HIS A 76 -7.66 -8.56 2.91
C HIS A 76 -6.84 -7.36 3.44
N LEU A 77 -6.70 -6.31 2.63
CA LEU A 77 -5.99 -5.10 3.03
C LEU A 77 -6.64 -4.41 4.24
N GLN A 78 -7.97 -4.42 4.35
CA GLN A 78 -8.65 -3.88 5.53
C GLN A 78 -8.34 -4.68 6.80
N ALA A 79 -8.25 -6.01 6.71
CA ALA A 79 -7.85 -6.86 7.83
C ALA A 79 -6.41 -6.57 8.25
N GLU A 80 -5.49 -6.42 7.29
CA GLU A 80 -4.09 -6.07 7.57
C GLU A 80 -3.96 -4.70 8.25
N VAL A 81 -4.71 -3.69 7.79
CA VAL A 81 -4.75 -2.38 8.43
C VAL A 81 -5.28 -2.45 9.87
N GLN A 82 -6.27 -3.30 10.15
CA GLN A 82 -6.73 -3.50 11.52
C GLN A 82 -5.64 -4.14 12.39
N HIS A 83 -5.02 -5.21 11.90
CA HIS A 83 -3.93 -5.87 12.61
C HIS A 83 -2.76 -4.91 12.91
N LEU A 84 -2.34 -4.12 11.93
CA LEU A 84 -1.29 -3.12 12.11
C LEU A 84 -1.66 -2.05 13.14
N ARG A 85 -2.93 -1.66 13.24
CA ARG A 85 -3.40 -0.71 14.27
C ARG A 85 -3.33 -1.31 15.67
N GLU A 86 -3.73 -2.57 15.82
CA GLU A 86 -3.66 -3.29 17.09
C GLU A 86 -2.21 -3.46 17.54
N ASP A 87 -1.32 -3.87 16.62
CA ASP A 87 0.11 -3.98 16.88
C ASP A 87 0.74 -2.64 17.28
N ASN A 88 0.37 -1.56 16.58
CA ASN A 88 0.90 -0.24 16.90
C ASN A 88 0.46 0.21 18.30
N LEU A 89 -0.80 -0.03 18.66
CA LEU A 89 -1.30 0.26 20.01
C LEU A 89 -0.53 -0.52 21.08
N ARG A 90 -0.36 -1.83 20.88
CA ARG A 90 0.42 -2.69 21.80
C ARG A 90 1.85 -2.19 21.95
N LEU A 91 2.54 -1.92 20.85
CA LEU A 91 3.92 -1.40 20.87
C LEU A 91 4.01 -0.05 21.58
N GLN A 92 3.00 0.81 21.43
CA GLN A 92 2.93 2.08 22.14
C GLN A 92 2.81 1.87 23.65
N GLU A 93 1.97 0.94 24.10
CA GLU A 93 1.84 0.58 25.51
C GLU A 93 3.14 -0.01 26.08
N GLU A 94 3.82 -0.88 25.33
CA GLU A 94 5.11 -1.45 25.71
C GLU A 94 6.19 -0.37 25.83
N SER A 95 6.25 0.55 24.87
CA SER A 95 7.17 1.69 24.88
C SER A 95 6.92 2.61 26.08
N GLN A 96 5.66 2.89 26.40
CA GLN A 96 5.30 3.69 27.57
C GLN A 96 5.71 2.98 28.87
N ASN A 97 5.43 1.68 28.98
CA ASN A 97 5.80 0.88 30.15
C ASN A 97 7.33 0.83 30.35
N ALA A 98 8.08 0.63 29.27
CA ALA A 98 9.54 0.69 29.31
C ALA A 98 10.04 2.07 29.77
N SER A 99 9.45 3.16 29.25
CA SER A 99 9.78 4.53 29.63
C SER A 99 9.50 4.79 31.11
N ASP A 100 8.36 4.32 31.64
CA ASP A 100 8.00 4.45 33.05
C ASP A 100 8.96 3.68 33.96
N LYS A 101 9.38 2.48 33.55
CA LYS A 101 10.38 1.69 34.25
C LYS A 101 11.73 2.41 34.29
N LEU A 102 12.17 2.97 33.16
CA LEU A 102 13.40 3.77 33.09
C LEU A 102 13.30 4.99 34.02
N LYS A 103 12.18 5.71 34.00
CA LYS A 103 11.96 6.86 34.89
C LYS A 103 12.08 6.47 36.37
N LYS A 104 11.39 5.40 36.80
CA LYS A 104 11.48 4.89 38.16
C LYS A 104 12.90 4.46 38.53
N PHE A 105 13.59 3.81 37.60
CA PHE A 105 14.99 3.43 37.79
C PHE A 105 15.88 4.67 37.98
N THR A 106 15.73 5.68 37.13
CA THR A 106 16.46 6.95 37.25
C THR A 106 16.17 7.65 38.58
N GLU A 107 14.90 7.76 38.98
CA GLU A 107 14.52 8.34 40.28
C GLU A 107 15.11 7.53 41.46
N TRP A 108 15.06 6.21 41.39
CA TRP A 108 15.63 5.33 42.41
C TRP A 108 17.14 5.50 42.52
N VAL A 109 17.86 5.58 41.39
CA VAL A 109 19.30 5.84 41.36
C VAL A 109 19.63 7.17 42.03
N PHE A 110 18.91 8.25 41.69
CA PHE A 110 19.15 9.56 42.31
C PHE A 110 18.85 9.58 43.81
N ASN A 111 17.70 9.04 44.22
CA ASN A 111 17.33 8.98 45.64
C ASN A 111 18.29 8.12 46.48
N THR A 112 18.92 7.11 45.88
CA THR A 112 19.89 6.25 46.58
C THR A 112 21.26 6.92 46.68
N ILE A 113 21.67 7.72 45.68
CA ILE A 113 22.96 8.44 45.68
C ILE A 113 22.91 9.70 46.56
N ASP A 114 21.77 10.39 46.66
CA ASP A 114 21.62 11.55 47.56
C ASP A 114 21.59 11.17 49.06
N MET A 115 21.37 9.89 49.37
CA MET A 115 21.32 9.36 50.75
C MET A 115 22.66 8.74 51.21
N SER A 116 23.72 8.82 50.40
CA SER A 116 25.09 8.37 50.71
C SER A 116 26.06 9.53 50.82
#